data_AF-A0AAD7IHP1-F1
#
_entry.id   AF-A0AAD7IHP1-F1
#
_cell.length_a   1.000
_cell.length_b   1.000
_cell.length_c   1.000
_cell.angle_alpha   90.00
_cell.angle_beta   90.00
_cell.angle_gamma   90.00
#
_symmetry.space_group_name_H-M   'P 1'
#
loop_
_entity.id
_entity.type
_entity.pdbx_description
1 polymer ?
#
loop_
_entity_poly.entity_id
_entity_poly.type
_entity_poly.pdbx_seq_one_letter_code
_entity_poly.pdbx_strand_id
1 'polypeptide(L)'
;MPLTSESDWAAHDGIWDGNETVWHAWEPECDACGRAESSLKEQLLSCSGCLVAKYCNKQCQKQDWNRGHKTQCHLYEANRKLSSVFAKSLGPGTVNDPKFNLADKLAEWYAPRSLVPGISN
;
A
#
# COMPACT_ATOMS: atom_id res chain seq x y z
N MET A 1 -29.42 -13.09 -5.08
CA MET A 1 -29.75 -11.72 -5.53
C MET A 1 -28.47 -11.14 -6.09
N PRO A 2 -28.34 -10.89 -7.40
CA PRO A 2 -27.11 -10.32 -7.94
C PRO A 2 -27.14 -8.80 -7.77
N LEU A 3 -26.13 -8.27 -7.10
CA LEU A 3 -25.94 -6.84 -6.88
C LEU A 3 -25.25 -6.26 -8.13
N THR A 4 -25.98 -5.46 -8.90
CA THR A 4 -25.43 -4.65 -9.99
C THR A 4 -25.47 -3.18 -9.57
N SER A 5 -24.40 -2.68 -8.95
CA SER A 5 -24.17 -1.25 -8.82
C SER A 5 -22.72 -0.92 -9.14
N GLU A 6 -22.51 0.00 -10.07
CA GLU A 6 -21.23 0.45 -10.63
C GLU A 6 -20.33 1.21 -9.63
N SER A 7 -20.51 1.02 -8.33
CA SER A 7 -19.75 1.73 -7.27
C SER A 7 -18.63 0.90 -6.65
N ASP A 8 -18.48 -0.37 -7.02
CA ASP A 8 -17.59 -1.32 -6.32
C ASP A 8 -16.25 -1.57 -7.04
N TRP A 9 -15.90 -0.76 -8.04
CA TRP A 9 -14.66 -0.89 -8.86
C TRP A 9 -13.38 -0.39 -8.18
N ALA A 10 -13.41 -0.09 -6.89
CA ALA A 10 -12.21 0.32 -6.17
C ALA A 10 -11.45 -0.92 -5.67
N ALA A 11 -10.30 -1.19 -6.33
CA ALA A 11 -9.19 -2.03 -5.87
C ALA A 11 -9.11 -3.50 -6.32
N HIS A 12 -9.15 -3.75 -7.64
CA HIS A 12 -8.63 -5.01 -8.19
C HIS A 12 -7.61 -4.74 -9.30
N ASP A 13 -6.31 -4.92 -8.99
CA ASP A 13 -5.21 -5.01 -9.96
C ASP A 13 -5.25 -6.37 -10.70
N GLY A 14 -6.33 -6.62 -11.46
CA GLY A 14 -6.56 -7.89 -12.15
C GLY A 14 -5.86 -7.98 -13.50
N ILE A 15 -5.00 -9.00 -13.69
CA ILE A 15 -4.55 -9.47 -15.01
C ILE A 15 -5.68 -10.32 -15.60
N TRP A 16 -6.20 -9.96 -16.78
CA TRP A 16 -7.28 -10.67 -17.48
C TRP A 16 -6.70 -11.74 -18.40
N ASP A 17 -6.91 -13.04 -18.12
CA ASP A 17 -6.42 -14.16 -18.96
C ASP A 17 -7.47 -14.74 -19.94
N GLY A 18 -8.68 -14.19 -19.94
CA GLY A 18 -9.68 -14.46 -20.97
C GLY A 18 -10.53 -15.72 -20.81
N ASN A 19 -10.49 -16.46 -19.71
CA ASN A 19 -11.57 -17.40 -19.40
C ASN A 19 -11.90 -17.48 -17.90
N GLU A 20 -13.15 -17.13 -17.57
CA GLU A 20 -13.75 -17.14 -16.23
C GLU A 20 -13.30 -16.03 -15.26
N THR A 21 -14.27 -15.31 -14.68
CA THR A 21 -14.04 -14.35 -13.58
C THR A 21 -13.77 -15.13 -12.29
N VAL A 22 -12.59 -15.74 -12.19
CA VAL A 22 -12.13 -16.31 -10.92
C VAL A 22 -11.55 -15.17 -10.10
N TRP A 23 -12.22 -14.81 -9.01
CA TRP A 23 -11.67 -13.90 -8.01
C TRP A 23 -10.53 -14.61 -7.30
N HIS A 24 -9.30 -14.49 -7.83
CA HIS A 24 -8.10 -14.94 -7.13
C HIS A 24 -7.81 -13.93 -6.02
N ALA A 25 -8.50 -14.09 -4.88
CA ALA A 25 -8.07 -13.46 -3.64
C ALA A 25 -6.66 -14.01 -3.34
N TRP A 26 -5.64 -13.16 -3.47
CA TRP A 26 -4.29 -13.55 -3.08
C TRP A 26 -4.31 -13.80 -1.57
N GLU A 27 -4.13 -15.06 -1.20
CA GLU A 27 -4.06 -15.47 0.19
C GLU A 27 -2.71 -15.08 0.82
N PRO A 28 -2.70 -14.46 2.01
CA PRO A 28 -1.45 -14.16 2.71
C PRO A 28 -0.63 -15.42 2.98
N GLU A 29 0.67 -15.34 2.74
CA GLU A 29 1.60 -16.44 2.97
C GLU A 29 2.78 -16.01 3.85
N CYS A 30 3.48 -16.99 4.40
CA CYS A 30 4.69 -16.76 5.18
C CYS A 30 5.87 -16.44 4.26
N ASP A 31 6.46 -15.25 4.38
CA ASP A 31 7.59 -14.81 3.53
C ASP A 31 8.84 -15.71 3.63
N ALA A 32 8.98 -16.47 4.72
CA ALA A 32 10.13 -17.35 4.90
C ALA A 32 9.97 -18.73 4.23
N CYS A 33 8.73 -19.25 4.15
CA CYS A 33 8.47 -20.65 3.79
C CYS A 33 7.31 -20.87 2.81
N GLY A 34 6.58 -19.83 2.42
CA GLY A 34 5.48 -19.89 1.46
C GLY A 34 4.23 -20.62 1.94
N ARG A 35 4.10 -20.89 3.25
CA ARG A 35 2.85 -21.47 3.80
C ARG A 35 1.77 -20.42 3.86
N ALA A 36 0.65 -20.69 3.17
CA ALA A 36 -0.57 -19.90 3.21
C ALA A 36 -1.16 -19.84 4.62
N GLU A 37 -1.82 -18.74 4.96
CA GLU A 37 -2.43 -18.51 6.27
C GLU A 37 -3.52 -19.54 6.59
N SER A 38 -4.31 -19.99 5.61
CA SER A 38 -5.33 -21.06 5.76
C SER A 38 -4.74 -22.40 6.19
N SER A 39 -3.47 -22.65 5.88
CA SER A 39 -2.78 -23.88 6.27
C SER A 39 -2.29 -23.85 7.72
N LEU A 40 -2.39 -22.69 8.39
CA LEU A 40 -1.96 -22.49 9.76
C LEU A 40 -3.16 -22.55 10.73
N LYS A 41 -2.91 -22.99 11.96
CA LYS A 41 -3.91 -22.94 13.03
C LYS A 41 -4.11 -21.53 13.59
N GLU A 42 -3.11 -20.68 13.43
CA GLU A 42 -3.05 -19.32 13.95
C GLU A 42 -2.72 -18.35 12.81
N GLN A 43 -3.06 -17.08 13.00
CA GLN A 43 -2.76 -16.01 12.04
C GLN A 43 -1.25 -15.78 11.91
N LEU A 44 -0.84 -15.27 10.75
CA LEU A 44 0.55 -14.93 10.49
C LEU A 44 1.00 -13.77 11.39
N LEU A 45 2.19 -13.93 11.97
CA LEU A 45 2.85 -12.90 12.76
C LEU A 45 3.48 -11.86 11.85
N SER A 46 3.14 -10.60 12.04
CA SER A 46 3.80 -9.51 11.32
C SER A 46 5.16 -9.15 11.93
N CYS A 47 6.12 -8.76 11.10
CA CYS A 47 7.40 -8.25 11.55
C CYS A 47 7.20 -6.98 12.41
N SER A 48 7.65 -6.97 13.66
CA SER A 48 7.41 -5.84 14.58
C SER A 48 8.07 -4.52 14.16
N GLY A 49 9.07 -4.55 13.28
CA GLY A 49 9.73 -3.36 12.76
C GLY A 49 8.94 -2.71 11.63
N CYS A 50 8.85 -3.41 10.50
CA CYS A 50 8.23 -2.88 9.28
C CYS A 50 6.72 -3.08 9.18
N LEU A 51 6.15 -4.08 9.86
CA LEU A 51 4.76 -4.55 9.71
C LEU A 51 4.36 -5.01 8.30
N VAL A 52 5.32 -5.20 7.39
CA VAL A 52 5.06 -5.65 6.01
C VAL A 52 5.15 -7.16 5.90
N ALA A 53 6.29 -7.74 6.31
CA ALA A 53 6.50 -9.18 6.21
C ALA A 53 5.71 -9.96 7.27
N LYS A 54 5.20 -11.12 6.88
CA LYS A 54 4.35 -12.04 7.64
C LYS A 54 5.02 -13.40 7.79
N TYR A 55 4.93 -13.96 8.99
CA TYR A 55 5.63 -15.20 9.35
C TYR A 55 4.76 -16.17 10.13
N CYS A 56 5.00 -17.44 9.85
CA CYS A 56 4.37 -18.55 10.56
C CYS A 56 4.68 -18.55 12.07
N ASN A 57 5.90 -18.15 12.44
CA ASN A 57 6.43 -18.13 13.80
C ASN A 57 7.76 -17.35 13.84
N LYS A 58 8.34 -17.20 15.04
CA LYS A 58 9.62 -16.51 15.25
C LYS A 58 10.81 -17.17 14.54
N GLN A 59 10.75 -18.48 14.26
CA GLN A 59 11.81 -19.19 13.55
C GLN A 59 11.80 -18.82 12.06
N CYS A 60 10.61 -18.81 11.43
CA CYS A 60 10.38 -18.27 10.07
C CYS A 60 10.95 -16.84 9.97
N GLN A 61 10.60 -15.96 10.91
CA GLN A 61 11.12 -14.59 10.94
C GLN A 61 12.65 -14.52 11.03
N LYS A 62 13.29 -15.31 11.91
CA LYS A 62 14.75 -15.31 12.06
C LYS A 62 15.47 -15.87 10.83
N GLN A 63 14.89 -16.87 10.18
CA GLN A 63 15.43 -17.42 8.93
C GLN A 63 15.42 -16.36 7.84
N ASP A 64 14.30 -15.68 7.65
CA ASP A 64 14.17 -14.62 6.65
C ASP A 64 15.04 -13.38 6.97
N TRP A 65 15.16 -13.05 8.26
CA TRP A 65 16.10 -12.03 8.73
C TRP A 65 17.54 -12.27 8.26
N ASN A 66 18.00 -13.51 8.37
CA ASN A 66 19.34 -13.92 7.93
C ASN A 66 19.46 -14.02 6.40
N ARG A 67 18.36 -14.24 5.68
CA ARG A 67 18.34 -14.29 4.20
C ARG A 67 18.43 -12.92 3.55
N GLY A 68 18.03 -11.87 4.25
CA GLY A 68 18.14 -10.50 3.74
C GLY A 68 17.03 -9.55 4.17
N HIS A 69 16.00 -10.04 4.88
CA HIS A 69 14.89 -9.18 5.31
C HIS A 69 15.37 -7.99 6.15
N LYS A 70 16.51 -8.09 6.85
CA LYS A 70 17.09 -6.97 7.60
C LYS A 70 17.17 -5.67 6.78
N THR A 71 17.69 -5.75 5.55
CA THR A 71 17.87 -4.58 4.68
C THR A 71 16.52 -4.01 4.25
N GLN A 72 15.59 -4.88 3.86
CA GLN A 72 14.24 -4.49 3.43
C GLN A 72 13.42 -3.92 4.59
N CYS A 73 13.54 -4.51 5.78
CA CYS A 73 12.86 -4.07 7.00
C CYS A 73 13.15 -2.61 7.30
N HIS A 74 14.41 -2.18 7.21
CA HIS A 74 14.79 -0.80 7.46
C HIS A 74 14.18 0.17 6.44
N LEU A 75 14.13 -0.21 5.17
CA LEU A 75 13.50 0.59 4.12
C LEU A 75 11.99 0.75 4.37
N TYR A 76 11.30 -0.35 4.63
CA TYR A 76 9.86 -0.34 4.90
C TYR A 76 9.51 0.39 6.19
N GLU A 77 10.30 0.23 7.24
CA GLU A 77 10.14 0.96 8.50
C GLU A 77 10.32 2.47 8.29
N ALA A 78 11.34 2.89 7.53
CA ALA A 78 11.54 4.29 7.19
C ALA A 78 10.35 4.85 6.40
N ASN A 79 9.89 4.13 5.37
CA ASN A 79 8.74 4.54 4.58
C ASN A 79 7.46 4.69 5.43
N ARG A 80 7.23 3.75 6.36
CA ARG A 80 6.11 3.81 7.31
C ARG A 80 6.19 5.01 8.25
N LYS A 81 7.39 5.36 8.72
CA LYS A 81 7.58 6.56 9.55
C LYS A 81 7.34 7.83 8.76
N LEU A 82 7.85 7.90 7.53
CA LEU A 82 7.64 9.04 6.62
C LEU A 82 6.16 9.22 6.28
N SER A 83 5.44 8.15 5.95
CA SER A 83 4.00 8.22 5.67
C SER A 83 3.21 8.69 6.90
N SER A 84 3.60 8.28 8.10
CA SER A 84 2.99 8.77 9.35
C SER A 84 3.26 10.27 9.60
N VAL A 85 4.46 10.76 9.30
CA VAL A 85 4.78 12.19 9.40
C VAL A 85 3.98 12.99 8.38
N PHE A 86 3.94 12.54 7.14
CA PHE A 86 3.16 13.18 6.08
C PHE A 86 1.67 13.23 6.42
N ALA A 87 1.10 12.12 6.89
CA ALA A 87 -0.30 12.07 7.35
C ALA A 87 -0.59 13.03 8.51
N LYS A 88 0.38 13.26 9.42
CA LYS A 88 0.24 14.26 10.50
C LYS A 88 0.28 15.69 9.99
N SER A 89 1.15 15.97 9.02
CA SER A 89 1.26 17.31 8.39
C SER A 89 0.05 17.66 7.53
N LEU A 90 -0.64 16.66 7.01
CA LEU A 90 -1.78 16.81 6.10
C LEU A 90 -3.16 16.97 6.78
N GLY A 91 -3.22 16.94 8.11
CA GLY A 91 -4.46 17.01 8.88
C GLY A 91 -5.39 15.80 8.66
N PRO A 92 -6.37 15.57 9.56
CA PRO A 92 -7.35 14.51 9.40
C PRO A 92 -8.35 14.90 8.31
N GLY A 93 -8.05 14.62 7.03
CA GLY A 93 -9.05 14.82 5.96
C GLY A 93 -8.61 14.82 4.51
N THR A 94 -7.32 14.78 4.16
CA THR A 94 -6.90 15.10 2.78
C THR A 94 -6.56 13.93 1.88
N VAL A 95 -6.48 12.69 2.38
CA VAL A 95 -6.10 11.55 1.52
C VAL A 95 -7.22 11.05 0.60
N ASN A 96 -8.45 11.53 0.78
CA ASN A 96 -9.60 11.24 -0.08
C ASN A 96 -10.46 12.49 -0.36
N ASP A 97 -9.90 13.70 -0.27
CA ASP A 97 -10.63 14.90 -0.72
C ASP A 97 -10.59 14.96 -2.26
N PRO A 98 -11.74 14.89 -2.97
CA PRO A 98 -11.77 15.04 -4.43
C PRO A 98 -11.16 16.35 -4.93
N LYS A 99 -10.98 17.35 -4.05
CA LYS A 99 -10.36 18.64 -4.35
C LYS A 99 -8.85 18.63 -4.23
N PHE A 100 -8.23 17.57 -3.69
CA PHE A 100 -6.78 17.42 -3.66
C PHE A 100 -6.31 16.60 -4.86
N ASN A 101 -6.25 17.25 -6.02
CA ASN A 101 -5.70 16.68 -7.23
C ASN A 101 -4.22 17.09 -7.37
N LEU A 102 -3.33 16.10 -7.29
CA LEU A 102 -1.88 16.32 -7.40
C LEU A 102 -1.49 16.92 -8.75
N ALA A 103 -2.17 16.56 -9.85
CA ALA A 103 -1.90 17.12 -11.17
C ALA A 103 -2.26 18.61 -11.22
N ASP A 104 -3.38 19.02 -10.60
CA ASP A 104 -3.78 20.44 -10.53
C ASP A 104 -2.81 21.25 -9.68
N LYS A 105 -2.30 20.69 -8.57
CA LYS A 105 -1.30 21.35 -7.71
C LYS A 105 0.07 21.47 -8.36
N LEU A 106 0.48 20.48 -9.16
CA LEU A 106 1.72 20.56 -9.93
C LEU A 106 1.63 21.62 -11.03
N ALA A 107 0.47 21.78 -11.68
CA ALA A 107 0.26 22.86 -12.63
C ALA A 107 0.39 24.24 -11.96
N GLU A 108 -0.09 24.42 -10.74
CA GLU A 108 0.05 25.68 -9.98
C GLU A 108 1.51 25.99 -9.60
N TRP A 109 2.27 24.99 -9.14
CA TRP A 109 3.67 25.19 -8.70
C TRP A 109 4.68 25.29 -9.84
N TYR A 110 4.40 24.66 -10.97
CA TYR A 110 5.29 24.64 -12.13
C TYR A 110 4.79 25.49 -13.31
N ALA A 111 3.63 26.17 -13.17
CA ALA A 111 3.20 27.14 -14.18
C ALA A 111 4.17 28.34 -14.22
N PRO A 112 4.55 28.81 -15.43
CA PRO A 112 5.30 30.04 -15.56
C PRO A 112 4.50 31.20 -14.96
N ARG A 113 5.18 32.05 -14.19
CA ARG A 113 4.63 33.19 -13.41
C ARG A 113 3.73 34.13 -14.23
N SER A 114 3.89 34.14 -15.55
CA SER A 114 3.08 34.90 -16.52
C SER A 114 1.63 34.41 -16.67
N LEU A 115 1.29 33.22 -16.18
CA LEU A 115 -0.05 32.63 -16.29
C LEU A 115 -0.87 32.73 -14.98
N VAL A 116 -0.30 33.27 -13.90
CA VAL A 116 -1.02 33.42 -12.63
C VAL A 116 -1.79 34.74 -12.63
N PRO A 117 -3.13 34.71 -12.65
CA PRO A 117 -3.93 35.94 -12.70
C PRO A 117 -3.77 36.73 -11.39
N GLY A 118 -3.37 38.00 -11.50
CA GLY A 118 -3.33 38.95 -10.38
C GLY A 118 -1.94 39.30 -9.83
N ILE A 119 -0.85 38.81 -10.42
CA ILE A 119 0.51 39.26 -10.08
C ILE A 119 1.07 40.05 -11.25
N SER A 120 1.02 41.39 -11.17
CA SER A 120 1.75 42.25 -12.09
C SER A 120 3.27 42.15 -11.83
N ASN A 121 4.02 42.28 -12.92
CA ASN A 121 5.46 42.04 -13.03
C ASN A 121 6.31 42.92 -12.11
#